data_AF-A0A3N4JSG9-F1
#
_entry.id   AF-A0A3N4JSG9-F1
#
_cell.length_a   1.000
_cell.length_b   1.000
_cell.length_c   1.000
_cell.angle_alpha   90.00
_cell.angle_beta   90.00
_cell.angle_gamma   90.00
#
_symmetry.space_group_name_H-M   'P 1'
#
loop_
_entity.id
_entity.type
_entity.pdbx_description
1 polymer ?
#
loop_
_entity_poly.entity_id
_entity_poly.type
_entity_poly.pdbx_seq_one_letter_code
_entity_poly.pdbx_strand_id
1 'polypeptide(L)'
;MQLRKVLLGLVTLTSVVSSAAVARRDEGGGKLERALSLEARDEPEDTKYFREDSELTGHYDARFFSEVVDYDTRLDTLKHMVRAWLLAAAREGIETWIAHGTLLGWWWNGQILPWDGDLDVQMSADTLTMIGDKYNMTRHKYVSEDGLVEREYILDVNPWIWQRVRGDGMNVIDARWVDVRNGLYIDITGIAETQPDSMPSILNCKNYHRYHVNDIWPLRDTTFEGVPAKIPYSFDEILITEYRSKALVVTEYEGHRWNTKNKTWDLASDVPAGAEAEQLNNRVREPERYYSVESGGFFYNIFRLLHWW
;
A
#
# COMPACT_ATOMS: atom_id res chain seq x y z
N MET A 1 -49.81 -18.09 41.99
CA MET A 1 -49.22 -19.35 42.50
C MET A 1 -48.02 -19.70 41.63
N GLN A 2 -46.81 -19.64 42.22
CA GLN A 2 -45.49 -20.17 41.81
C GLN A 2 -45.01 -20.04 40.34
N LEU A 3 -44.06 -19.16 39.95
CA LEU A 3 -42.58 -19.10 40.13
C LEU A 3 -41.73 -20.09 39.29
N ARG A 4 -40.70 -19.52 38.62
CA ARG A 4 -39.38 -20.04 38.17
C ARG A 4 -39.20 -20.27 36.66
N LYS A 5 -38.04 -20.06 36.05
CA LYS A 5 -36.76 -19.34 36.30
C LYS A 5 -36.00 -19.45 34.95
N VAL A 6 -35.27 -18.40 34.60
CA VAL A 6 -34.32 -18.34 33.48
C VAL A 6 -33.12 -19.25 33.74
N LEU A 7 -32.57 -19.91 32.70
CA LEU A 7 -31.22 -20.49 32.74
C LEU A 7 -30.44 -20.15 31.45
N LEU A 8 -29.27 -19.57 31.69
CA LEU A 8 -28.20 -19.21 30.76
C LEU A 8 -27.50 -20.47 30.23
N GLY A 9 -27.28 -20.56 28.92
CA GLY A 9 -26.42 -21.59 28.32
C GLY A 9 -25.00 -21.06 28.15
N LEU A 10 -24.07 -21.58 28.95
CA LEU A 10 -22.63 -21.37 28.85
C LEU A 10 -22.05 -22.59 28.09
N VAL A 11 -21.45 -22.39 26.92
CA VAL A 11 -20.70 -23.45 26.21
C VAL A 11 -19.22 -23.24 26.47
N THR A 12 -18.65 -24.09 27.31
CA THR A 12 -17.20 -24.22 27.51
C THR A 12 -16.64 -25.22 26.51
N LEU A 13 -15.78 -24.77 25.59
CA LEU A 13 -14.94 -25.67 24.78
C LEU A 13 -13.81 -26.21 25.67
N THR A 14 -13.82 -27.52 25.87
CA THR A 14 -12.78 -28.27 26.56
C THR A 14 -11.58 -28.48 25.65
N SER A 15 -10.39 -28.21 26.19
CA SER A 15 -9.09 -28.57 25.64
C SER A 15 -8.88 -30.08 25.69
N VAL A 16 -8.42 -30.68 24.59
CA VAL A 16 -7.96 -32.06 24.55
C VAL A 16 -6.45 -32.06 24.73
N VAL A 17 -5.99 -32.50 25.90
CA VAL A 17 -4.60 -32.85 26.17
C VAL A 17 -4.43 -34.32 25.79
N SER A 18 -3.56 -34.62 24.82
CA SER A 18 -3.22 -35.99 24.45
C SER A 18 -2.22 -36.57 25.45
N SER A 19 -2.57 -37.70 26.04
CA SER A 19 -1.81 -38.44 27.05
C SER A 19 -0.72 -39.30 26.40
N ALA A 20 0.49 -39.27 27.00
CA ALA A 20 1.61 -40.11 26.62
C ALA A 20 1.78 -41.33 27.57
N ALA A 21 2.28 -42.42 26.98
CA ALA A 21 2.81 -43.67 27.55
C ALA A 21 1.76 -44.67 28.10
N VAL A 22 1.86 -45.99 27.86
CA VAL A 22 3.03 -46.88 28.03
C VAL A 22 2.87 -48.11 27.12
N ALA A 23 3.93 -48.51 26.41
CA ALA A 23 4.03 -49.84 25.80
C ALA A 23 5.37 -50.51 26.17
N ARG A 24 5.29 -51.81 26.44
CA ARG A 24 6.31 -52.67 27.07
C ARG A 24 7.56 -52.88 26.21
N ARG A 25 8.69 -53.06 26.88
CA ARG A 25 9.96 -53.60 26.34
C ARG A 25 9.81 -55.08 26.02
N ASP A 26 10.31 -55.49 24.86
CA ASP A 26 10.85 -56.83 24.63
C ASP A 26 12.10 -56.72 23.76
N GLU A 27 13.15 -57.44 24.15
CA GLU A 27 14.47 -57.47 23.50
C GLU A 27 14.50 -58.55 22.41
N GLY A 28 15.11 -58.24 21.27
CA GLY A 28 15.38 -59.23 20.22
C GLY A 28 16.11 -58.63 19.03
N GLY A 29 17.40 -58.94 18.91
CA GLY A 29 18.29 -58.40 17.88
C GLY A 29 17.98 -58.87 16.45
N GLY A 30 18.24 -58.00 15.49
CA GLY A 30 18.24 -58.30 14.06
C GLY A 30 18.59 -57.06 13.26
N LYS A 31 19.73 -57.08 12.55
CA LYS A 31 20.15 -56.07 11.59
C LYS A 31 19.04 -55.87 10.54
N LEU A 32 18.52 -54.65 10.41
CA LEU A 32 17.81 -54.22 9.22
C LEU A 32 18.31 -52.84 8.80
N GLU A 33 18.74 -52.75 7.56
CA GLU A 33 19.30 -51.57 6.93
C GLU A 33 18.35 -50.37 7.07
N ARG A 34 18.90 -49.26 7.56
CA ARG A 34 18.20 -47.98 7.62
C ARG A 34 18.06 -47.47 6.20
N ALA A 35 16.93 -47.75 5.57
CA ALA A 35 16.51 -47.08 4.36
C ALA A 35 16.59 -45.56 4.62
N LEU A 36 17.52 -44.91 3.91
CA LEU A 36 17.58 -43.46 3.80
C LEU A 36 16.33 -43.01 3.03
N SER A 37 15.25 -42.72 3.74
CA SER A 37 14.16 -41.93 3.20
C SER A 37 14.63 -40.48 3.13
N LEU A 38 15.31 -40.14 2.04
CA LEU A 38 15.45 -38.78 1.55
C LEU A 38 14.06 -38.31 1.11
N GLU A 39 13.23 -37.87 2.06
CA GLU A 39 12.15 -36.94 1.74
C GLU A 39 12.77 -35.53 1.77
N ALA A 40 13.45 -35.18 0.67
CA ALA A 40 13.60 -33.78 0.33
C ALA A 40 12.18 -33.24 0.14
N ARG A 41 11.69 -32.46 1.10
CA ARG A 41 10.52 -31.64 0.89
C ARG A 41 10.93 -30.65 -0.20
N ASP A 42 10.36 -30.77 -1.39
CA ASP A 42 10.46 -29.72 -2.39
C ASP A 42 9.93 -28.45 -1.74
N GLU A 43 10.85 -27.52 -1.42
CA GLU A 43 10.42 -26.18 -1.09
C GLU A 43 9.72 -25.61 -2.33
N PRO A 44 8.56 -24.95 -2.16
CA PRO A 44 7.84 -24.39 -3.30
C PRO A 44 8.77 -23.46 -4.08
N GLU A 45 8.68 -23.53 -5.41
CA GLU A 45 9.48 -22.69 -6.30
C GLU A 45 9.28 -21.21 -5.93
N ASP A 46 10.39 -20.49 -5.72
CA ASP A 46 10.34 -19.07 -5.36
C ASP A 46 9.93 -18.24 -6.59
N THR A 47 8.65 -17.92 -6.67
CA THR A 47 8.04 -17.17 -7.78
C THR A 47 8.16 -15.65 -7.63
N LYS A 48 8.69 -15.14 -6.51
CA LYS A 48 8.71 -13.69 -6.23
C LYS A 48 9.66 -12.96 -7.18
N TYR A 49 9.10 -12.08 -8.01
CA TYR A 49 9.86 -11.31 -8.98
C TYR A 49 10.59 -10.12 -8.33
N PHE A 50 9.82 -9.17 -7.79
CA PHE A 50 10.38 -8.01 -7.12
C PHE A 50 10.92 -8.41 -5.76
N ARG A 51 12.17 -8.06 -5.49
CA ARG A 51 12.82 -8.33 -4.21
C ARG A 51 13.13 -7.02 -3.51
N GLU A 52 12.52 -6.86 -2.35
CA GLU A 52 12.81 -5.75 -1.44
C GLU A 52 13.86 -6.17 -0.42
N ASP A 53 14.69 -5.21 0.02
CA ASP A 53 15.55 -5.45 1.19
C ASP A 53 14.69 -5.57 2.45
N SER A 54 14.66 -6.77 3.03
CA SER A 54 13.62 -7.20 3.96
C SER A 54 13.86 -6.81 5.42
N GLU A 55 14.98 -6.16 5.76
CA GLU A 55 15.38 -5.99 7.16
C GLU A 55 15.07 -4.62 7.78
N LEU A 56 14.75 -3.58 6.99
CA LEU A 56 14.64 -2.20 7.53
C LEU A 56 13.34 -1.46 7.18
N THR A 57 12.87 -1.47 5.93
CA THR A 57 11.64 -0.71 5.54
C THR A 57 10.75 -1.38 4.50
N GLY A 58 11.24 -2.36 3.72
CA GLY A 58 10.43 -3.03 2.69
C GLY A 58 10.09 -2.18 1.45
N HIS A 59 10.68 -0.98 1.30
CA HIS A 59 10.38 -0.03 0.21
C HIS A 59 11.59 0.30 -0.69
N TYR A 60 12.56 -0.61 -0.80
CA TYR A 60 13.75 -0.44 -1.65
C TYR A 60 13.94 -1.63 -2.59
N ASP A 61 14.23 -1.36 -3.85
CA ASP A 61 14.62 -2.37 -4.84
C ASP A 61 16.02 -2.90 -4.52
N ALA A 62 16.12 -4.21 -4.27
CA ALA A 62 17.37 -4.84 -3.83
C ALA A 62 18.55 -4.70 -4.81
N ARG A 63 18.31 -4.38 -6.09
CA ARG A 63 19.39 -4.20 -7.09
C ARG A 63 20.10 -2.86 -6.95
N PHE A 64 19.39 -1.84 -6.46
CA PHE A 64 19.86 -0.46 -6.36
C PHE A 64 19.97 0.03 -4.91
N PHE A 65 19.52 -0.78 -3.96
CA PHE A 65 19.67 -0.51 -2.54
C PHE A 65 21.15 -0.54 -2.12
N SER A 66 21.55 0.48 -1.35
CA SER A 66 22.87 0.55 -0.71
C SER A 66 22.76 0.76 0.79
N GLU A 67 21.93 1.73 1.18
CA GLU A 67 21.63 2.09 2.57
C GLU A 67 20.27 2.77 2.64
N VAL A 68 19.66 2.76 3.81
CA VAL A 68 18.42 3.52 4.05
C VAL A 68 18.77 5.01 4.04
N VAL A 69 18.13 5.77 3.14
CA VAL A 69 18.34 7.22 3.08
C VAL A 69 17.68 7.93 4.26
N ASP A 70 18.23 9.08 4.65
CA ASP A 70 17.65 9.92 5.69
C ASP A 70 16.30 10.54 5.26
N TYR A 71 15.60 11.14 6.22
CA TYR A 71 14.27 11.72 6.04
C TYR A 71 14.20 12.74 4.89
N ASP A 72 15.14 13.69 4.82
CA ASP A 72 15.12 14.75 3.82
C ASP A 72 15.47 14.18 2.43
N THR A 73 16.45 13.29 2.38
CA THR A 73 16.86 12.61 1.13
C THR A 73 15.74 11.72 0.58
N ARG A 74 14.96 11.05 1.45
CA ARG A 74 13.78 10.28 1.05
C ARG A 74 12.74 11.19 0.41
N LEU A 75 12.35 12.28 1.08
CA LEU A 75 11.35 13.20 0.56
C LEU A 75 11.78 13.86 -0.75
N ASP A 76 13.04 14.28 -0.88
CA ASP A 76 13.61 14.77 -2.14
C ASP A 76 13.48 13.74 -3.26
N THR A 77 13.85 12.49 -2.96
CA THR A 77 13.80 11.40 -3.93
C THR A 77 12.36 11.13 -4.37
N LEU A 78 11.42 10.92 -3.43
CA LEU A 78 10.02 10.63 -3.74
C LEU A 78 9.40 11.76 -4.57
N LYS A 79 9.67 13.02 -4.21
CA LYS A 79 9.19 14.21 -4.94
C LYS A 79 9.67 14.24 -6.38
N HIS A 80 10.96 14.09 -6.63
CA HIS A 80 11.48 14.11 -7.99
C HIS A 80 11.08 12.87 -8.79
N MET A 81 10.94 11.72 -8.10
CA MET A 81 10.50 10.46 -8.69
C MET A 81 9.06 10.52 -9.20
N VAL A 82 8.11 11.00 -8.40
CA VAL A 82 6.71 11.14 -8.83
C VAL A 82 6.58 12.17 -9.95
N ARG A 83 7.32 13.29 -9.88
CA ARG A 83 7.35 14.29 -10.94
C ARG A 83 7.86 13.69 -12.25
N ALA A 84 8.94 12.91 -12.19
CA ALA A 84 9.51 12.25 -13.36
C ALA A 84 8.52 11.27 -14.00
N TRP A 85 7.87 10.43 -13.21
CA TRP A 85 6.86 9.48 -13.69
C TRP A 85 5.68 10.20 -14.35
N LEU A 86 5.06 11.16 -13.66
CA LEU A 86 3.87 11.87 -14.17
C LEU A 86 4.17 12.64 -15.46
N LEU A 87 5.33 13.31 -15.53
CA LEU A 87 5.74 14.04 -16.74
C LEU A 87 6.10 13.10 -17.90
N ALA A 88 6.73 11.95 -17.62
CA ALA A 88 7.02 10.94 -18.63
C ALA A 88 5.73 10.30 -19.17
N ALA A 89 4.82 9.90 -18.29
CA ALA A 89 3.53 9.34 -18.66
C ALA A 89 2.71 10.32 -19.50
N ALA A 90 2.64 11.59 -19.10
CA ALA A 90 1.94 12.62 -19.87
C ALA A 90 2.56 12.84 -21.26
N ARG A 91 3.89 12.86 -21.37
CA ARG A 91 4.60 13.03 -22.65
C ARG A 91 4.34 11.88 -23.62
N GLU A 92 4.31 10.65 -23.11
CA GLU A 92 4.13 9.44 -23.91
C GLU A 92 2.65 9.08 -24.14
N GLY A 93 1.71 9.82 -23.53
CA GLY A 93 0.28 9.54 -23.62
C GLY A 93 -0.15 8.29 -22.83
N ILE A 94 0.57 7.95 -21.76
CA ILE A 94 0.25 6.83 -20.86
C ILE A 94 -0.81 7.31 -19.85
N GLU A 95 -2.01 6.73 -19.89
CA GLU A 95 -3.06 7.03 -18.90
C GLU A 95 -2.74 6.34 -17.56
N THR A 96 -2.48 7.16 -16.54
CA THR A 96 -2.22 6.72 -15.17
C THR A 96 -2.80 7.75 -14.19
N TRP A 97 -3.08 7.33 -12.96
CA TRP A 97 -3.52 8.20 -11.87
C TRP A 97 -2.85 7.83 -10.57
N ILE A 98 -2.73 8.79 -9.65
CA ILE A 98 -2.21 8.54 -8.31
C ILE A 98 -3.25 7.76 -7.47
N ALA A 99 -2.77 6.83 -6.64
CA ALA A 99 -3.62 5.93 -5.86
C ALA A 99 -3.12 5.81 -4.41
N HIS A 100 -3.87 5.10 -3.57
CA HIS A 100 -3.46 4.70 -2.22
C HIS A 100 -2.88 5.87 -1.39
N GLY A 101 -1.69 5.71 -0.81
CA GLY A 101 -1.06 6.71 0.06
C GLY A 101 -0.75 8.01 -0.68
N THR A 102 -0.38 7.89 -1.96
CA THR A 102 -0.11 9.04 -2.84
C THR A 102 -1.38 9.87 -3.09
N LEU A 103 -2.53 9.22 -3.30
CA LEU A 103 -3.83 9.90 -3.42
C LEU A 103 -4.25 10.55 -2.09
N LEU A 104 -3.93 9.93 -0.95
CA LEU A 104 -4.19 10.51 0.37
C LEU A 104 -3.32 11.75 0.62
N GLY A 105 -2.05 11.75 0.21
CA GLY A 105 -1.20 12.95 0.23
C GLY A 105 -1.78 14.06 -0.63
N TRP A 106 -2.23 13.72 -1.84
CA TRP A 106 -2.91 14.67 -2.72
C TRP A 106 -4.12 15.31 -2.04
N TRP A 107 -4.92 14.51 -1.34
CA TRP A 107 -6.09 15.00 -0.61
C TRP A 107 -5.75 16.08 0.43
N TRP A 108 -4.57 16.06 1.06
CA TRP A 108 -4.25 17.06 2.09
C TRP A 108 -3.79 18.39 1.52
N ASN A 109 -2.86 18.39 0.56
CA ASN A 109 -2.32 19.61 -0.05
C ASN A 109 -1.71 19.39 -1.44
N GLY A 110 -1.98 18.27 -2.10
CA GLY A 110 -1.33 17.97 -3.36
C GLY A 110 0.14 17.59 -3.21
N GLN A 111 0.60 17.15 -2.02
CA GLN A 111 1.99 16.77 -1.74
C GLN A 111 2.07 15.37 -1.14
N ILE A 112 3.28 14.81 -1.14
CA ILE A 112 3.58 13.51 -0.54
C ILE A 112 3.40 13.59 0.97
N LEU A 113 2.84 12.53 1.58
CA LEU A 113 2.78 12.43 3.04
C LEU A 113 4.21 12.27 3.59
N PRO A 114 4.66 13.08 4.57
CA PRO A 114 6.08 13.07 4.93
C PRO A 114 6.60 11.78 5.56
N TRP A 115 5.69 10.93 6.05
CA TRP A 115 6.01 9.62 6.60
C TRP A 115 5.99 8.50 5.55
N ASP A 116 5.48 8.72 4.34
CA ASP A 116 5.27 7.67 3.33
C ASP A 116 6.59 7.05 2.85
N GLY A 117 6.61 5.71 2.77
CA GLY A 117 7.80 4.93 2.43
C GLY A 117 7.99 4.74 0.92
N ASP A 118 6.89 4.68 0.20
CA ASP A 118 6.77 4.49 -1.24
C ASP A 118 5.67 5.38 -1.83
N LEU A 119 5.40 5.19 -3.12
CA LEU A 119 4.37 5.90 -3.85
C LEU A 119 3.61 4.90 -4.72
N ASP A 120 2.34 5.20 -4.98
CA ASP A 120 1.43 4.33 -5.68
C ASP A 120 0.76 5.05 -6.84
N VAL A 121 0.78 4.40 -8.00
CA VAL A 121 -0.02 4.78 -9.15
C VAL A 121 -0.76 3.58 -9.70
N GLN A 122 -1.88 3.88 -10.34
CA GLN A 122 -2.69 2.87 -11.00
C GLN A 122 -2.89 3.21 -12.48
N MET A 123 -3.25 2.17 -13.23
CA MET A 123 -3.61 2.24 -14.64
C MET A 123 -4.54 1.08 -15.00
N SER A 124 -5.17 1.13 -16.17
CA SER A 124 -5.89 -0.03 -16.69
C SER A 124 -4.92 -1.17 -17.06
N ALA A 125 -5.38 -2.42 -17.03
CA ALA A 125 -4.56 -3.54 -17.48
C ALA A 125 -4.15 -3.46 -18.96
N ASP A 126 -4.95 -2.80 -19.80
CA ASP A 126 -4.61 -2.57 -21.21
C ASP A 126 -3.43 -1.59 -21.34
N THR A 127 -3.46 -0.48 -20.59
CA THR A 127 -2.32 0.45 -20.51
C THR A 127 -1.09 -0.24 -19.94
N LEU A 128 -1.28 -1.05 -18.90
CA LEU A 128 -0.22 -1.82 -18.27
C LEU A 128 0.44 -2.80 -19.26
N THR A 129 -0.36 -3.51 -20.07
CA THR A 129 0.13 -4.40 -21.13
C THR A 129 0.94 -3.62 -22.16
N MET A 130 0.42 -2.46 -22.60
CA MET A 130 1.11 -1.60 -23.55
C MET A 130 2.47 -1.13 -23.02
N ILE A 131 2.58 -0.71 -21.76
CA ILE A 131 3.87 -0.30 -21.19
C ILE A 131 4.83 -1.49 -21.01
N GLY A 132 4.30 -2.69 -20.73
CA GLY A 132 5.08 -3.92 -20.68
C GLY A 132 5.74 -4.24 -22.02
N ASP A 133 4.98 -4.15 -23.11
CA ASP A 133 5.49 -4.45 -24.45
C ASP A 133 6.49 -3.42 -24.96
N LYS A 134 6.28 -2.14 -24.61
CA LYS A 134 6.98 -1.03 -25.26
C LYS A 134 8.08 -0.38 -24.40
N TYR A 135 7.95 -0.41 -23.09
CA TYR A 135 8.79 0.35 -22.17
C TYR A 135 9.44 -0.50 -21.06
N ASN A 136 9.22 -1.81 -20.98
CA ASN A 136 9.89 -2.64 -19.99
C ASN A 136 11.42 -2.55 -20.09
N MET A 137 12.08 -2.41 -18.94
CA MET A 137 13.53 -2.22 -18.76
C MET A 137 14.10 -0.97 -19.47
N THR A 138 13.26 0.00 -19.85
CA THR A 138 13.75 1.25 -20.41
C THR A 138 14.23 2.21 -19.31
N ARG A 139 15.26 3.00 -19.63
CA ARG A 139 15.82 4.03 -18.76
C ARG A 139 15.32 5.40 -19.14
N HIS A 140 14.97 6.20 -18.14
CA HIS A 140 14.33 7.50 -18.30
C HIS A 140 15.13 8.56 -17.54
N LYS A 141 15.62 9.56 -18.28
CA LYS A 141 16.31 10.71 -17.69
C LYS A 141 15.31 11.78 -17.30
N TYR A 142 15.53 12.35 -16.13
CA TYR A 142 14.76 13.45 -15.59
C TYR A 142 15.68 14.59 -15.21
N VAL A 143 15.26 15.80 -15.55
CA VAL A 143 15.88 17.05 -15.11
C VAL A 143 14.76 17.91 -14.53
N SER A 144 14.95 18.43 -13.32
CA SER A 144 13.99 19.35 -12.70
C SER A 144 13.82 20.63 -13.50
N GLU A 145 12.70 21.32 -13.30
CA GLU A 145 12.38 22.56 -14.02
C GLU A 145 13.46 23.65 -13.85
N ASP A 146 14.08 23.73 -12.67
CA ASP A 146 15.18 24.65 -12.38
C ASP A 146 16.56 24.17 -12.89
N GLY A 147 16.65 22.97 -13.44
CA GLY A 147 17.89 22.36 -13.93
C GLY A 147 18.88 21.94 -12.86
N LEU A 148 18.51 22.00 -11.57
CA LEU A 148 19.42 21.71 -10.46
C LEU A 148 19.50 20.22 -10.11
N VAL A 149 18.47 19.46 -10.46
CA VAL A 149 18.32 18.06 -10.09
C VAL A 149 18.24 17.19 -11.34
N GLU A 150 19.23 16.31 -11.50
CA GLU A 150 19.22 15.28 -12.52
C GLU A 150 19.06 13.90 -11.87
N ARG A 151 18.24 13.05 -12.50
CA ARG A 151 17.91 11.69 -12.03
C ARG A 151 17.77 10.75 -13.23
N GLU A 152 17.95 9.47 -12.98
CA GLU A 152 17.65 8.41 -13.95
C GLU A 152 16.81 7.34 -13.26
N TYR A 153 15.79 6.88 -13.96
CA TYR A 153 14.86 5.88 -13.48
C TYR A 153 14.79 4.70 -14.46
N ILE A 154 14.47 3.52 -13.94
CA ILE A 154 14.14 2.36 -14.77
C ILE A 154 12.68 1.98 -14.57
N LEU A 155 11.97 1.74 -15.69
CA LEU A 155 10.66 1.13 -15.65
C LEU A 155 10.84 -0.39 -15.76
N ASP A 156 10.57 -1.11 -14.67
CA ASP A 156 10.67 -2.57 -14.61
C ASP A 156 9.28 -3.18 -14.49
N VAL A 157 8.90 -4.00 -15.46
CA VAL A 157 7.58 -4.62 -15.54
C VAL A 157 7.67 -6.08 -15.18
N ASN A 158 6.87 -6.49 -14.19
CA ASN A 158 6.82 -7.85 -13.70
C ASN A 158 6.37 -8.82 -14.81
N PRO A 159 7.10 -9.90 -15.11
CA PRO A 159 6.69 -10.91 -16.10
C PRO A 159 5.31 -11.55 -15.82
N TRP A 160 4.82 -11.49 -14.58
CA TRP A 160 3.48 -11.93 -14.17
C TRP A 160 2.37 -10.90 -14.45
N ILE A 161 2.63 -9.90 -15.28
CA ILE A 161 1.67 -8.86 -15.71
C ILE A 161 0.39 -9.44 -16.32
N TRP A 162 0.49 -10.61 -16.99
CA TRP A 162 -0.63 -11.30 -17.64
C TRP A 162 -1.62 -11.91 -16.64
N GLN A 163 -1.15 -12.27 -15.44
CA GLN A 163 -2.01 -12.79 -14.39
C GLN A 163 -2.76 -11.62 -13.78
N ARG A 164 -4.11 -11.58 -13.86
CA ARG A 164 -4.89 -10.46 -13.28
C ARG A 164 -5.56 -10.75 -11.94
N VAL A 165 -5.39 -11.98 -11.45
CA VAL A 165 -5.80 -12.40 -10.10
C VAL A 165 -4.57 -12.51 -9.20
N ARG A 166 -4.78 -12.63 -7.88
CA ARG A 166 -3.69 -12.63 -6.89
C ARG A 166 -2.64 -13.75 -7.08
N GLY A 167 -3.05 -14.91 -7.60
CA GLY A 167 -2.18 -16.07 -7.70
C GLY A 167 -1.74 -16.57 -6.32
N ASP A 168 -0.45 -16.84 -6.17
CA ASP A 168 0.21 -17.22 -4.91
C ASP A 168 0.45 -16.03 -3.96
N GLY A 169 0.20 -14.80 -4.42
CA GLY A 169 0.42 -13.58 -3.66
C GLY A 169 1.86 -13.06 -3.69
N MET A 170 2.76 -13.67 -4.47
CA MET A 170 4.16 -13.24 -4.58
C MET A 170 4.38 -12.14 -5.63
N ASN A 171 3.42 -11.97 -6.55
CA ASN A 171 3.52 -11.07 -7.70
C ASN A 171 2.34 -10.09 -7.78
N VAL A 172 2.02 -9.46 -6.64
CA VAL A 172 0.90 -8.54 -6.49
C VAL A 172 1.13 -7.19 -7.21
N ILE A 173 2.38 -6.71 -7.25
CA ILE A 173 2.76 -5.49 -7.96
C ILE A 173 3.13 -5.82 -9.41
N ASP A 174 2.64 -5.00 -10.33
CA ASP A 174 2.75 -5.25 -11.77
C ASP A 174 3.97 -4.59 -12.42
N ALA A 175 4.35 -3.41 -11.96
CA ALA A 175 5.56 -2.74 -12.42
C ALA A 175 6.09 -1.80 -11.34
N ARG A 176 7.36 -1.40 -11.49
CA ARG A 176 8.01 -0.40 -10.65
C ARG A 176 8.71 0.64 -11.49
N TRP A 177 8.60 1.89 -11.06
CA TRP A 177 9.44 2.98 -11.51
C TRP A 177 10.52 3.24 -10.46
N VAL A 178 11.74 2.80 -10.72
CA VAL A 178 12.80 2.70 -9.70
C VAL A 178 13.87 3.77 -9.90
N ASP A 179 14.21 4.51 -8.84
CA ASP A 179 15.39 5.38 -8.81
C ASP A 179 16.65 4.53 -8.71
N VAL A 180 17.49 4.58 -9.75
CA VAL A 180 18.68 3.71 -9.84
C VAL A 180 19.79 4.10 -8.87
N ARG A 181 19.66 5.21 -8.14
CA ARG A 181 20.69 5.69 -7.21
C ARG A 181 20.56 5.09 -5.81
N ASN A 182 19.34 4.84 -5.36
CA ASN A 182 19.08 4.36 -4.00
C ASN A 182 18.04 3.23 -3.92
N GLY A 183 17.32 2.94 -5.00
CA GLY A 183 16.34 1.86 -5.05
C GLY A 183 14.94 2.22 -4.56
N LEU A 184 14.66 3.47 -4.17
CA LEU A 184 13.27 3.90 -3.94
C LEU A 184 12.46 3.78 -5.23
N TYR A 185 11.18 3.46 -5.12
CA TYR A 185 10.34 3.22 -6.29
C TYR A 185 8.90 3.72 -6.12
N ILE A 186 8.21 3.83 -7.26
CA ILE A 186 6.76 3.90 -7.33
C ILE A 186 6.24 2.50 -7.70
N ASP A 187 5.30 1.99 -6.92
CA ASP A 187 4.55 0.78 -7.27
C ASP A 187 3.45 1.14 -8.28
N ILE A 188 3.43 0.39 -9.38
CA ILE A 188 2.48 0.54 -10.47
C ILE A 188 1.56 -0.67 -10.48
N THR A 189 0.26 -0.43 -10.30
CA THR A 189 -0.75 -1.49 -10.22
C THR A 189 -1.78 -1.38 -11.34
N GLY A 190 -2.00 -2.48 -12.05
CA GLY A 190 -3.04 -2.59 -13.07
C GLY A 190 -4.37 -3.06 -12.49
N ILE A 191 -5.46 -2.37 -12.86
CA ILE A 191 -6.83 -2.81 -12.57
C ILE A 191 -7.53 -3.36 -13.82
N ALA A 192 -8.28 -4.43 -13.65
CA ALA A 192 -9.07 -5.08 -14.70
C ALA A 192 -10.34 -5.71 -14.14
N GLU A 193 -11.34 -5.89 -14.99
CA GLU A 193 -12.46 -6.78 -14.68
C GLU A 193 -12.01 -8.24 -14.86
N THR A 194 -12.00 -9.02 -13.78
CA THR A 194 -11.56 -10.43 -13.84
C THR A 194 -12.70 -11.45 -13.71
N GLN A 195 -13.88 -11.01 -13.29
CA GLN A 195 -15.04 -11.87 -13.03
C GLN A 195 -16.33 -11.25 -13.58
N PRO A 196 -16.43 -11.00 -14.90
CA PRO A 196 -17.57 -10.31 -15.49
C PRO A 196 -18.90 -11.07 -15.28
N ASP A 197 -18.87 -12.40 -15.18
CA ASP A 197 -20.08 -13.21 -15.00
C ASP A 197 -20.68 -13.12 -13.59
N SER A 198 -19.85 -12.95 -12.55
CA SER A 198 -20.28 -12.94 -11.15
C SER A 198 -20.26 -11.55 -10.52
N MET A 199 -19.42 -10.64 -11.01
CA MET A 199 -19.24 -9.28 -10.54
C MET A 199 -19.04 -8.33 -11.72
N PRO A 200 -20.07 -8.13 -12.56
CA PRO A 200 -19.98 -7.25 -13.71
C PRO A 200 -19.67 -5.81 -13.30
N SER A 201 -18.85 -5.13 -14.10
CA SER A 201 -18.43 -3.74 -13.91
C SER A 201 -17.62 -3.49 -12.63
N ILE A 202 -17.03 -4.54 -12.06
CA ILE A 202 -16.09 -4.44 -10.95
C ILE A 202 -14.68 -4.67 -11.46
N LEU A 203 -13.85 -3.65 -11.29
CA LEU A 203 -12.42 -3.71 -11.53
C LEU A 203 -11.73 -4.19 -10.27
N ASN A 204 -10.67 -4.98 -10.42
CA ASN A 204 -9.85 -5.42 -9.32
C ASN A 204 -8.37 -5.36 -9.67
N CYS A 205 -7.56 -5.13 -8.64
CA CYS A 205 -6.13 -5.42 -8.68
C CYS A 205 -5.85 -6.80 -8.06
N LYS A 206 -4.56 -7.17 -8.00
CA LYS A 206 -4.08 -8.42 -7.36
C LYS A 206 -4.09 -8.37 -5.83
N ASN A 207 -4.28 -7.19 -5.24
CA ASN A 207 -4.26 -6.98 -3.78
C ASN A 207 -5.65 -6.78 -3.15
N TYR A 208 -6.69 -7.39 -3.70
CA TYR A 208 -8.06 -7.34 -3.17
C TYR A 208 -8.76 -5.97 -3.21
N HIS A 209 -8.13 -4.91 -3.72
CA HIS A 209 -8.85 -3.67 -4.02
C HIS A 209 -9.83 -3.88 -5.16
N ARG A 210 -11.03 -3.33 -4.99
CA ARG A 210 -12.13 -3.40 -5.94
C ARG A 210 -12.73 -2.03 -6.13
N TYR A 211 -13.07 -1.71 -7.37
CA TYR A 211 -13.65 -0.43 -7.76
C TYR A 211 -14.78 -0.69 -8.74
N HIS A 212 -15.87 0.08 -8.63
CA HIS A 212 -16.79 0.18 -9.75
C HIS A 212 -16.11 0.96 -10.88
N VAL A 213 -16.45 0.67 -12.13
CA VAL A 213 -15.94 1.42 -13.29
C VAL A 213 -16.18 2.93 -13.15
N ASN A 214 -17.33 3.33 -12.59
CA ASN A 214 -17.70 4.73 -12.37
C ASN A 214 -16.94 5.39 -11.21
N ASP A 215 -16.24 4.63 -10.36
CA ASP A 215 -15.39 5.19 -9.31
C ASP A 215 -14.08 5.73 -9.91
N ILE A 216 -13.63 5.10 -10.99
CA ILE A 216 -12.38 5.46 -11.67
C ILE A 216 -12.63 6.51 -12.75
N TRP A 217 -13.54 6.23 -13.70
CA TRP A 217 -13.73 7.08 -14.88
C TRP A 217 -15.00 7.94 -14.82
N PRO A 218 -14.96 9.16 -15.42
CA PRO A 218 -13.79 9.79 -16.04
C PRO A 218 -12.79 10.28 -14.99
N LEU A 219 -11.49 10.08 -15.27
CA LEU A 219 -10.42 10.62 -14.44
C LEU A 219 -10.51 12.15 -14.38
N ARG A 220 -10.11 12.72 -13.24
CA ARG A 220 -10.09 14.18 -13.03
C ARG A 220 -8.67 14.69 -13.15
N ASP A 221 -8.48 15.77 -13.90
CA ASP A 221 -7.20 16.47 -13.98
C ASP A 221 -6.93 17.27 -12.70
N THR A 222 -5.70 17.23 -12.23
CA THR A 222 -5.26 17.93 -11.01
C THR A 222 -3.76 18.22 -11.07
N THR A 223 -3.19 18.66 -9.94
CA THR A 223 -1.75 18.77 -9.73
C THR A 223 -1.31 17.96 -8.51
N PHE A 224 -0.13 17.37 -8.60
CA PHE A 224 0.53 16.69 -7.48
C PHE A 224 2.02 17.01 -7.50
N GLU A 225 2.59 17.38 -6.36
CA GLU A 225 3.96 17.88 -6.26
C GLU A 225 4.27 19.01 -7.26
N GLY A 226 3.27 19.80 -7.64
CA GLY A 226 3.40 20.91 -8.60
C GLY A 226 3.45 20.52 -10.08
N VAL A 227 3.27 19.25 -10.45
CA VAL A 227 3.14 18.82 -11.86
C VAL A 227 1.73 18.31 -12.16
N PRO A 228 1.28 18.31 -13.44
CA PRO A 228 -0.01 17.75 -13.82
C PRO A 228 -0.14 16.28 -13.41
N ALA A 229 -1.29 15.91 -12.86
CA ALA A 229 -1.62 14.57 -12.42
C ALA A 229 -3.09 14.24 -12.71
N LYS A 230 -3.46 12.97 -12.56
CA LYS A 230 -4.85 12.52 -12.63
C LYS A 230 -5.22 11.78 -11.34
N ILE A 231 -6.50 11.85 -10.99
CA ILE A 231 -7.11 11.12 -9.87
C ILE A 231 -8.41 10.42 -10.33
N PRO A 232 -8.87 9.39 -9.61
CA PRO A 232 -10.17 8.77 -9.84
C PRO A 232 -11.34 9.75 -9.73
N TYR A 233 -12.47 9.43 -10.37
CA TYR A 233 -13.70 10.23 -10.26
C TYR A 233 -14.23 10.29 -8.83
N SER A 234 -14.39 9.15 -8.16
CA SER A 234 -14.89 9.02 -6.78
C SER A 234 -13.75 8.86 -5.77
N PHE A 235 -12.72 9.70 -5.89
CA PHE A 235 -11.50 9.61 -5.06
C PHE A 235 -11.80 9.60 -3.55
N ASP A 236 -12.84 10.29 -3.10
CA ASP A 236 -13.23 10.43 -1.70
C ASP A 236 -13.82 9.13 -1.15
N GLU A 237 -14.72 8.49 -1.90
CA GLU A 237 -15.25 7.17 -1.54
C GLU A 237 -14.15 6.11 -1.51
N ILE A 238 -13.21 6.17 -2.46
CA ILE A 238 -12.04 5.29 -2.51
C ILE A 238 -11.20 5.47 -1.24
N LEU A 239 -10.82 6.71 -0.89
CA LEU A 239 -10.03 6.99 0.31
C LEU A 239 -10.75 6.63 1.60
N ILE A 240 -12.06 6.87 1.71
CA ILE A 240 -12.86 6.49 2.89
C ILE A 240 -12.95 4.96 3.02
N THR A 241 -13.08 4.26 1.91
CA THR A 241 -13.14 2.79 1.89
C THR A 241 -11.81 2.18 2.30
N GLU A 242 -10.69 2.80 1.92
CA GLU A 242 -9.35 2.31 2.20
C GLU A 242 -8.85 2.72 3.59
N TYR A 243 -8.86 4.02 3.90
CA TYR A 243 -8.24 4.58 5.09
C TYR A 243 -9.21 5.02 6.19
N ARG A 244 -10.52 4.90 5.94
CA ARG A 244 -11.60 5.44 6.79
C ARG A 244 -11.58 6.97 6.85
N SER A 245 -12.70 7.53 7.31
CA SER A 245 -12.86 8.99 7.44
C SER A 245 -11.82 9.65 8.36
N LYS A 246 -11.21 8.91 9.29
CA LYS A 246 -10.19 9.44 10.20
C LYS A 246 -8.94 9.93 9.47
N ALA A 247 -8.47 9.22 8.45
CA ALA A 247 -7.27 9.61 7.70
C ALA A 247 -7.42 10.95 6.96
N LEU A 248 -8.66 11.38 6.72
CA LEU A 248 -8.99 12.62 6.01
C LEU A 248 -9.13 13.83 6.97
N VAL A 249 -9.11 13.61 8.28
CA VAL A 249 -9.42 14.66 9.27
C VAL A 249 -8.47 14.72 10.47
N VAL A 250 -7.75 13.65 10.78
CA VAL A 250 -6.78 13.62 11.87
C VAL A 250 -5.58 14.47 11.48
N THR A 251 -5.22 15.43 12.35
CA THR A 251 -4.19 16.45 12.12
C THR A 251 -2.87 16.15 12.82
N GLU A 252 -2.70 14.95 13.38
CA GLU A 252 -1.47 14.49 14.04
C GLU A 252 -1.24 13.02 13.68
N TYR A 253 -0.11 12.71 13.07
CA TYR A 253 0.20 11.35 12.64
C TYR A 253 1.70 11.18 12.40
N GLU A 254 2.26 10.03 12.78
CA GLU A 254 3.65 9.63 12.53
C GLU A 254 4.69 10.74 12.77
N GLY A 255 4.65 11.42 13.92
CA GLY A 255 5.60 12.50 14.25
C GLY A 255 5.35 13.84 13.55
N HIS A 256 4.18 14.01 12.93
CA HIS A 256 3.83 15.22 12.20
C HIS A 256 2.52 15.82 12.69
N ARG A 257 2.40 17.14 12.53
CA ARG A 257 1.19 17.91 12.83
C ARG A 257 0.80 18.74 11.63
N TRP A 258 -0.47 18.68 11.26
CA TRP A 258 -1.05 19.47 10.20
C TRP A 258 -1.14 20.94 10.61
N ASN A 259 -0.49 21.80 9.85
CA ASN A 259 -0.51 23.23 10.04
C ASN A 259 -1.56 23.87 9.13
N THR A 260 -2.62 24.37 9.75
CA THR A 260 -3.78 24.92 9.05
C THR A 260 -3.52 26.26 8.34
N LYS A 261 -2.41 26.94 8.64
CA LYS A 261 -2.09 28.25 8.05
C LYS A 261 -1.37 28.10 6.70
N ASN A 262 -0.37 27.24 6.65
CA ASN A 262 0.43 26.97 5.45
C ASN A 262 -0.08 25.75 4.67
N LYS A 263 -1.01 24.97 5.24
CA LYS A 263 -1.54 23.73 4.66
C LYS A 263 -0.43 22.70 4.41
N THR A 264 0.42 22.47 5.40
CA THR A 264 1.50 21.46 5.35
C THR A 264 1.50 20.58 6.57
N TRP A 265 2.09 19.39 6.42
CA TRP A 265 2.46 18.51 7.52
C TRP A 265 3.85 18.91 8.02
N ASP A 266 3.91 19.46 9.24
CA ASP A 266 5.17 19.91 9.85
C ASP A 266 5.64 18.88 10.88
N LEU A 267 6.96 18.70 11.02
CA LEU A 267 7.54 17.85 12.08
C LEU A 267 7.10 18.35 13.45
N ALA A 268 6.66 17.42 14.30
CA ALA A 268 6.18 17.69 15.65
C ALA A 268 6.74 16.63 16.60
N SER A 269 7.83 16.97 17.32
CA SER A 269 8.55 16.04 18.20
C SER A 269 7.72 15.51 19.37
N ASP A 270 6.61 16.16 19.68
CA ASP A 270 5.65 15.75 20.72
C ASP A 270 4.58 14.78 20.19
N VAL A 271 4.49 14.58 18.87
CA VAL A 271 3.62 13.59 18.24
C VAL A 271 4.40 12.25 18.15
N PRO A 272 3.82 11.14 18.62
CA PRO A 272 4.45 9.82 18.51
C PRO A 272 4.68 9.39 17.06
N ALA A 273 5.76 8.63 16.81
CA ALA A 273 6.10 8.05 15.51
C ALA A 273 6.58 6.60 15.64
N GLY A 274 6.44 5.80 14.57
CA GLY A 274 6.91 4.42 14.49
C GLY A 274 6.36 3.54 15.60
N ALA A 275 7.23 2.73 16.23
CA ALA A 275 6.84 1.75 17.25
C ALA A 275 6.11 2.37 18.46
N GLU A 276 6.37 3.65 18.79
CA GLU A 276 5.65 4.35 19.86
C GLU A 276 4.20 4.66 19.47
N ALA A 277 3.98 5.10 18.22
CA ALA A 277 2.65 5.34 17.68
C ALA A 277 1.84 4.03 17.59
N GLU A 278 2.45 2.93 17.17
CA GLU A 278 1.82 1.61 17.09
C GLU A 278 1.37 1.09 18.46
N GLN A 279 2.18 1.29 19.50
CA GLN A 279 1.84 0.89 20.88
C GLN A 279 0.67 1.71 21.43
N LEU A 280 0.53 2.97 21.01
CA LEU A 280 -0.60 3.84 21.37
C LEU A 280 -1.87 3.52 20.58
N ASN A 281 -1.76 3.02 19.34
CA ASN A 281 -2.91 2.55 18.57
C ASN A 281 -3.62 1.34 19.23
N ASN A 282 -2.87 0.50 19.96
CA ASN A 282 -3.44 -0.61 20.76
C ASN A 282 -4.06 -0.18 22.10
N ARG A 283 -3.79 1.05 22.56
CA ARG A 283 -4.45 1.66 23.71
C ARG A 283 -5.13 2.93 23.22
N VAL A 284 -6.23 2.78 22.48
CA VAL A 284 -7.05 3.89 21.94
C VAL A 284 -6.87 5.14 22.79
N ARG A 285 -5.92 6.00 22.38
CA ARG A 285 -5.82 7.32 22.95
C ARG A 285 -6.99 7.99 22.28
N GLU A 286 -8.14 8.01 22.96
CA GLU A 286 -9.18 8.95 22.57
C GLU A 286 -8.45 10.29 22.48
N PRO A 287 -8.41 10.92 21.30
CA PRO A 287 -7.79 12.23 21.19
C PRO A 287 -8.40 13.05 22.31
N GLU A 288 -7.55 13.62 23.17
CA GLU A 288 -8.00 14.50 24.25
C GLU A 288 -9.04 15.41 23.63
N ARG A 289 -10.28 15.32 24.13
CA ARG A 289 -11.43 15.99 23.56
C ARG A 289 -11.05 17.45 23.31
N TYR A 290 -10.71 17.76 22.05
CA TYR A 290 -10.70 19.12 21.59
C TYR A 290 -12.16 19.53 21.60
N TYR A 291 -12.54 20.23 22.67
CA TYR A 291 -13.77 20.98 22.72
C TYR A 291 -13.76 21.93 21.51
N SER A 292 -14.79 21.79 20.66
CA SER A 292 -14.85 22.16 19.24
C SER A 292 -14.00 21.22 18.39
N VAL A 293 -14.54 20.09 17.94
CA VAL A 293 -15.59 20.04 16.94
C VAL A 293 -16.53 18.87 17.23
N GLU A 294 -17.83 19.15 17.40
CA GLU A 294 -18.84 18.09 17.45
C GLU A 294 -18.65 17.17 16.25
N SER A 295 -18.73 15.86 16.45
CA SER A 295 -18.83 14.89 15.36
C SER A 295 -20.15 15.12 14.63
N GLY A 296 -20.25 16.19 13.82
CA GLY A 296 -21.48 16.72 13.22
C GLY A 296 -22.05 15.85 12.10
N GLY A 297 -21.75 14.55 12.13
CA GLY A 297 -22.18 13.59 11.14
C GLY A 297 -21.58 13.85 9.75
N PHE A 298 -22.05 13.03 8.82
CA PHE A 298 -21.65 13.01 7.40
C PHE A 298 -21.70 14.41 6.75
N PHE A 299 -22.75 15.19 7.03
CA PHE A 299 -22.94 16.51 6.43
C PHE A 299 -21.97 17.59 6.95
N TYR A 300 -21.56 17.51 8.21
CA TYR A 300 -20.58 18.45 8.75
C TYR A 300 -19.16 18.19 8.21
N ASN A 301 -18.82 16.91 8.02
CA ASN A 301 -17.56 16.55 7.38
C ASN A 301 -17.57 16.99 5.91
N ILE A 302 -18.67 16.77 5.17
CA ILE A 302 -18.88 17.31 3.82
C ILE A 302 -18.80 18.85 3.79
N PHE A 303 -19.35 19.53 4.80
CA PHE A 303 -19.24 20.98 4.92
C PHE A 303 -17.79 21.44 5.05
N ARG A 304 -16.93 20.74 5.81
CA ARG A 304 -15.48 21.00 5.79
C ARG A 304 -14.86 20.73 4.42
N LEU A 305 -15.26 19.67 3.72
CA LEU A 305 -14.77 19.35 2.37
C LEU A 305 -15.03 20.48 1.37
N LEU A 306 -16.17 21.17 1.51
CA LEU A 306 -16.62 22.20 0.56
C LEU A 306 -16.17 23.63 0.93
N HIS A 307 -15.87 23.91 2.20
CA HIS A 307 -15.70 25.29 2.67
C HIS A 307 -14.37 25.61 3.36
N TRP A 308 -13.54 24.62 3.68
CA TRP A 308 -12.23 24.83 4.33
C TRP A 308 -11.05 24.49 3.41
N TRP A 309 -11.26 24.63 2.11
CA TRP A 309 -10.22 24.82 1.10
C TRP A 309 -10.12 26.30 0.72
#